data_AF-A0A3D2SJ44-F1
#
_entry.id   AF-A0A3D2SJ44-F1
#
_cell.length_a   1.000
_cell.length_b   1.000
_cell.length_c   1.000
_cell.angle_alpha   90.00
_cell.angle_beta   90.00
_cell.angle_gamma   90.00
#
_symmetry.space_group_name_H-M   'P 1'
#
loop_
_entity.id
_entity.type
_entity.pdbx_description
1 polymer ?
#
loop_
_entity_poly.entity_id
_entity_poly.type
_entity_poly.pdbx_seq_one_letter_code
_entity_poly.pdbx_strand_id
1 'polypeptide(L)'
;MNWVAIFNRLFEIINTQGDTYYGGTRFLNTIREVNYAVPNYQTYIDQRREQNKSTSRRDYYFDLFMEQPEQDRRQITDSILDTVGHLQPDKTESIRQLLGQAQQVQAHQVAIPQDLWNADRLTEYLEGMDNAITEGNYEYTLTLAYTCLEGFYKSFIREKIPAQIALTELTPMSVQIRNFIKVQLNANGIAYPEQVLTLISTVTNAVCNARNDFSDSHSGNRAEKWVAVYLRDNVNSIVKMLLNFI
;
A
#
# COMPACT_ATOMS: atom_id res chain seq x y z
N MET A 1 -5.11 8.93 -24.90
CA MET A 1 -3.82 8.28 -24.56
C MET A 1 -3.60 7.05 -25.45
N ASN A 2 -2.38 6.74 -25.91
CA ASN A 2 -2.14 5.51 -26.72
C ASN A 2 -1.98 4.28 -25.80
N TRP A 3 -3.11 3.74 -25.33
CA TRP A 3 -3.15 2.61 -24.39
C TRP A 3 -2.57 1.32 -24.97
N VAL A 4 -2.61 1.13 -26.29
CA VAL A 4 -2.02 -0.05 -26.94
C VAL A 4 -0.49 0.00 -26.83
N ALA A 5 0.10 1.17 -27.09
CA ALA A 5 1.54 1.36 -26.94
C ALA A 5 1.99 1.26 -25.47
N ILE A 6 1.22 1.81 -24.54
CA ILE A 6 1.47 1.70 -23.09
C ILE A 6 1.44 0.23 -22.66
N PHE A 7 0.40 -0.51 -23.05
CA PHE A 7 0.30 -1.93 -22.70
C PHE A 7 1.46 -2.74 -23.26
N ASN A 8 1.84 -2.55 -24.53
CA ASN A 8 2.94 -3.32 -25.10
C ASN A 8 4.26 -3.12 -24.34
N ARG A 9 4.57 -1.86 -23.96
CA ARG A 9 5.76 -1.55 -23.17
C ARG A 9 5.67 -2.08 -21.74
N LEU A 10 4.49 -1.98 -21.11
CA LEU A 10 4.24 -2.57 -19.79
C LEU A 10 4.40 -4.09 -19.82
N PHE A 11 3.88 -4.73 -20.87
CA PHE A 11 3.99 -6.17 -21.08
C PHE A 11 5.45 -6.61 -21.22
N GLU A 12 6.29 -5.85 -21.92
CA GLU A 12 7.73 -6.16 -22.01
C GLU A 12 8.43 -6.17 -20.65
N ILE A 13 8.08 -5.26 -19.74
CA ILE A 13 8.61 -5.24 -18.37
C ILE A 13 8.17 -6.51 -17.66
N ILE A 14 6.86 -6.79 -17.62
CA ILE A 14 6.30 -7.86 -16.79
C ILE A 14 6.39 -9.27 -17.40
N ASN A 15 6.80 -9.37 -18.67
CA ASN A 15 7.02 -10.63 -19.38
C ASN A 15 8.47 -11.12 -19.26
N THR A 16 9.37 -10.32 -18.69
CA THR A 16 10.77 -10.69 -18.45
C THR A 16 10.86 -11.73 -17.33
N GLN A 17 11.55 -12.85 -17.56
CA GLN A 17 11.75 -13.90 -16.55
C GLN A 17 12.67 -13.38 -15.43
N GLY A 18 12.35 -13.69 -14.17
CA GLY A 18 13.06 -13.18 -12.99
C GLY A 18 12.20 -12.23 -12.16
N ASP A 19 12.82 -11.26 -11.49
CA ASP A 19 12.19 -10.42 -10.45
C ASP A 19 11.05 -9.52 -10.95
N THR A 20 11.03 -9.24 -12.26
CA THR A 20 9.99 -8.43 -12.91
C THR A 20 8.81 -9.26 -13.44
N TYR A 21 8.85 -10.59 -13.34
CA TYR A 21 7.85 -11.47 -13.94
C TYR A 21 6.47 -11.35 -13.25
N TYR A 22 5.43 -11.07 -14.05
CA TYR A 22 4.03 -11.17 -13.60
C TYR A 22 3.37 -12.44 -14.14
N GLY A 23 3.13 -13.39 -13.25
CA GLY A 23 2.22 -14.52 -13.50
C GLY A 23 0.76 -14.07 -13.56
N GLY A 24 -0.09 -14.92 -14.16
CA GLY A 24 -1.50 -14.61 -14.43
C GLY A 24 -2.29 -14.16 -13.20
N THR A 25 -2.09 -14.86 -12.09
CA THR A 25 -2.70 -14.54 -10.80
C THR A 25 -2.23 -13.18 -10.27
N ARG A 26 -0.94 -12.86 -10.39
CA ARG A 26 -0.36 -11.59 -9.91
C ARG A 26 -0.95 -10.40 -10.67
N PHE A 27 -0.95 -10.48 -12.00
CA PHE A 27 -1.50 -9.42 -12.87
C PHE A 27 -2.98 -9.18 -12.61
N LEU A 28 -3.76 -10.26 -12.52
CA LEU A 28 -5.19 -10.15 -12.29
C LEU A 28 -5.52 -9.62 -10.89
N ASN A 29 -4.73 -9.97 -9.88
CA ASN A 29 -4.88 -9.41 -8.53
C ASN A 29 -4.59 -7.90 -8.52
N THR A 30 -3.57 -7.42 -9.24
CA THR A 30 -3.30 -5.98 -9.40
C THR A 30 -4.49 -5.25 -10.04
N ILE A 31 -5.18 -5.87 -11.01
CA ILE A 31 -6.41 -5.29 -11.57
C ILE A 31 -7.54 -5.29 -10.51
N ARG A 32 -7.66 -6.34 -9.70
CA ARG A 32 -8.68 -6.44 -8.65
C ARG A 32 -8.51 -5.46 -7.49
N GLU A 33 -7.30 -4.95 -7.27
CA GLU A 33 -7.05 -3.85 -6.33
C GLU A 33 -7.71 -2.54 -6.77
N VAL A 34 -7.88 -2.36 -8.08
CA VAL A 34 -8.52 -1.17 -8.68
C VAL A 34 -10.00 -1.44 -8.97
N ASN A 35 -10.31 -2.60 -9.53
CA ASN A 35 -11.67 -3.03 -9.86
C ASN A 35 -11.99 -4.40 -9.26
N TYR A 36 -12.63 -4.39 -8.09
CA TYR A 36 -12.99 -5.60 -7.35
C TYR A 36 -14.00 -6.52 -8.07
N ALA A 37 -14.68 -6.03 -9.12
CA ALA A 37 -15.64 -6.81 -9.91
C ALA A 37 -14.97 -7.80 -10.87
N VAL A 38 -13.64 -7.70 -11.07
CA VAL A 38 -12.90 -8.62 -11.93
C VAL A 38 -12.82 -10.03 -11.30
N PRO A 39 -13.22 -11.09 -12.03
CA PRO A 39 -13.20 -12.46 -11.52
C PRO A 39 -11.76 -12.95 -11.28
N ASN A 40 -11.58 -13.91 -10.37
CA ASN A 40 -10.26 -14.51 -10.13
C ASN A 40 -9.70 -15.22 -11.39
N TYR A 41 -8.40 -15.54 -11.39
CA TYR A 41 -7.70 -16.13 -12.54
C TYR A 41 -8.40 -17.37 -13.11
N GLN A 42 -8.78 -18.31 -12.25
CA GLN A 42 -9.40 -19.56 -12.69
C GLN A 42 -10.74 -19.27 -13.38
N THR A 43 -11.59 -18.47 -12.72
CA THR A 43 -12.90 -18.08 -13.26
C THR A 43 -12.78 -17.31 -14.57
N TYR A 44 -11.84 -16.38 -14.69
CA TYR A 44 -11.65 -15.61 -15.93
C TYR A 44 -11.18 -16.49 -17.10
N ILE A 45 -10.25 -17.41 -16.85
CA ILE A 45 -9.75 -18.31 -17.91
C ILE A 45 -10.83 -19.29 -18.37
N ASP A 46 -11.63 -19.82 -17.45
CA ASP A 46 -12.73 -20.73 -17.80
C ASP A 46 -13.81 -20.01 -18.62
N GLN A 47 -14.18 -18.78 -18.24
CA GLN A 47 -15.08 -17.94 -19.04
C GLN A 47 -14.54 -17.67 -20.46
N ARG A 48 -13.24 -17.43 -20.60
CA ARG A 48 -12.62 -17.22 -21.92
C ARG A 48 -12.65 -18.48 -22.78
N ARG A 49 -12.44 -19.66 -22.18
CA ARG A 49 -12.55 -20.95 -22.88
C ARG A 49 -13.98 -21.19 -23.38
N GLU A 50 -14.98 -20.94 -22.53
CA GLU A 50 -16.40 -21.03 -22.91
C GLU A 50 -16.75 -20.07 -24.07
N GLN A 51 -16.12 -18.89 -24.09
CA GLN A 51 -16.28 -17.90 -25.15
C GLN A 51 -15.41 -18.15 -26.39
N ASN A 52 -14.66 -19.26 -26.46
CA ASN A 52 -13.68 -19.55 -27.50
C ASN A 52 -12.65 -18.43 -27.74
N LYS A 53 -12.29 -17.68 -26.69
CA LYS A 53 -11.28 -16.63 -26.72
C LYS A 53 -9.89 -17.19 -26.40
N SER A 54 -8.84 -16.55 -26.93
CA SER A 54 -7.46 -16.91 -26.60
C SER A 54 -7.21 -16.81 -25.10
N THR A 55 -6.55 -17.83 -24.55
CA THR A 55 -6.06 -17.89 -23.16
C THR A 55 -4.56 -17.66 -23.06
N SER A 56 -3.92 -17.17 -24.12
CA SER A 56 -2.50 -16.80 -24.08
C SER A 56 -2.31 -15.62 -23.13
N ARG A 57 -1.20 -15.61 -22.36
CA ARG A 57 -0.95 -14.57 -21.35
C ARG A 57 -1.07 -13.16 -21.90
N ARG A 58 -0.48 -12.94 -23.07
CA ARG A 58 -0.51 -11.64 -23.73
C ARG A 58 -1.94 -11.23 -24.09
N ASP A 59 -2.71 -12.14 -24.67
CA ASP A 59 -4.04 -11.82 -25.19
C ASP A 59 -5.03 -11.55 -24.06
N TYR A 60 -5.05 -12.40 -23.01
CA TYR A 60 -5.98 -12.15 -21.91
C TYR A 60 -5.53 -11.00 -21.01
N TYR A 61 -4.23 -10.69 -20.89
CA TYR A 61 -3.76 -9.47 -20.22
C TYR A 61 -4.21 -8.22 -20.96
N PHE A 62 -4.07 -8.22 -22.29
CA PHE A 62 -4.45 -7.10 -23.13
C PHE A 62 -5.93 -6.82 -23.04
N ASP A 63 -6.77 -7.84 -23.25
CA ASP A 63 -8.21 -7.70 -23.20
C ASP A 63 -8.67 -7.22 -21.82
N LEU A 64 -8.20 -7.88 -20.75
CA LEU A 64 -8.59 -7.53 -19.39
C LEU A 64 -8.18 -6.10 -19.01
N PHE A 65 -7.01 -5.66 -19.46
CA PHE A 65 -6.55 -4.28 -19.28
C PHE A 65 -7.42 -3.29 -20.07
N MET A 66 -7.75 -3.60 -21.33
CA MET A 66 -8.55 -2.74 -22.20
C MET A 66 -10.03 -2.67 -21.83
N GLU A 67 -10.54 -3.69 -21.13
CA GLU A 67 -11.89 -3.71 -20.56
C GLU A 67 -12.06 -2.69 -19.41
N GLN A 68 -10.97 -2.19 -18.82
CA GLN A 68 -11.03 -1.24 -17.71
C GLN A 68 -11.26 0.22 -18.21
N PRO A 69 -11.97 1.06 -17.42
CA PRO A 69 -12.04 2.50 -17.64
C PRO A 69 -10.66 3.14 -17.82
N GLU A 70 -10.59 4.28 -18.52
CA GLU A 70 -9.32 4.99 -18.75
C GLU A 70 -8.59 5.36 -17.45
N GLN A 71 -9.34 5.78 -16.43
CA GLN A 71 -8.81 6.08 -15.10
C GLN A 71 -8.19 4.84 -14.44
N ASP A 72 -8.90 3.72 -14.48
CA ASP A 72 -8.46 2.45 -13.90
C ASP A 72 -7.23 1.90 -14.65
N ARG A 73 -7.18 2.01 -15.98
CA ARG A 73 -6.00 1.65 -16.78
C ARG A 73 -4.76 2.41 -16.37
N ARG A 74 -4.91 3.70 -16.06
CA ARG A 74 -3.82 4.53 -15.54
C ARG A 74 -3.37 4.02 -14.18
N GLN A 75 -4.30 3.81 -13.25
CA GLN A 75 -4.01 3.32 -11.90
C GLN A 75 -3.37 1.91 -11.90
N ILE A 76 -3.82 1.01 -12.77
CA ILE A 76 -3.25 -0.32 -12.96
C ILE A 76 -1.83 -0.22 -13.52
N THR A 77 -1.61 0.66 -14.50
CA THR A 77 -0.27 0.90 -15.07
C THR A 77 0.67 1.43 -14.00
N ASP A 78 0.25 2.45 -13.25
CA ASP A 78 1.04 3.04 -12.16
C ASP A 78 1.38 1.99 -11.09
N SER A 79 0.39 1.21 -10.62
CA SER A 79 0.60 0.12 -9.63
C SER A 79 1.62 -0.94 -10.08
N ILE A 80 1.56 -1.36 -11.35
CA ILE A 80 2.53 -2.32 -11.90
C ILE A 80 3.93 -1.69 -11.98
N LEU A 81 4.04 -0.42 -12.42
CA LEU A 81 5.32 0.27 -12.51
C LEU A 81 5.92 0.57 -11.14
N ASP A 82 5.11 0.80 -10.11
CA ASP A 82 5.62 1.05 -8.77
C ASP A 82 6.18 -0.26 -8.16
N THR A 83 5.57 -1.39 -8.48
CA THR A 83 6.02 -2.70 -7.99
C THR A 83 7.32 -3.21 -8.65
N VAL A 84 7.46 -3.07 -9.98
CA VAL A 84 8.60 -3.66 -10.72
C VAL A 84 9.34 -2.70 -11.64
N GLY A 85 8.84 -1.47 -11.80
CA GLY A 85 9.43 -0.49 -12.71
C GLY A 85 10.78 0.04 -12.25
N HIS A 86 11.08 0.00 -10.95
CA HIS A 86 12.40 0.37 -10.41
C HIS A 86 13.53 -0.56 -10.89
N LEU A 87 13.19 -1.79 -11.28
CA LEU A 87 14.15 -2.76 -11.84
C LEU A 87 14.44 -2.51 -13.33
N GLN A 88 13.61 -1.70 -14.01
CA GLN A 88 13.77 -1.36 -15.43
C GLN A 88 13.48 0.14 -15.67
N PRO A 89 14.30 1.06 -15.10
CA PRO A 89 14.00 2.49 -15.05
C PRO A 89 13.82 3.14 -16.42
N ASP A 90 14.65 2.77 -17.42
CA ASP A 90 14.56 3.33 -18.78
C ASP A 90 13.22 3.01 -19.47
N LYS A 91 12.73 1.77 -19.28
CA LYS A 91 11.45 1.33 -19.84
C LYS A 91 10.29 1.97 -19.09
N THR A 92 10.39 2.07 -17.77
CA THR A 92 9.40 2.75 -16.92
C THR A 92 9.23 4.21 -17.29
N GLU A 93 10.34 4.94 -17.47
CA GLU A 93 10.33 6.35 -17.88
C GLU A 93 9.66 6.53 -19.24
N SER A 94 9.94 5.63 -20.20
CA SER A 94 9.27 5.65 -21.51
C SER A 94 7.75 5.48 -21.43
N ILE A 95 7.25 4.77 -20.41
CA ILE A 95 5.81 4.60 -20.18
C ILE A 95 5.25 5.84 -19.49
N ARG A 96 5.94 6.39 -18.48
CA ARG A 96 5.55 7.63 -17.79
C ARG A 96 5.44 8.82 -18.76
N GLN A 97 6.32 8.90 -19.75
CA GLN A 97 6.23 9.90 -20.82
C GLN A 97 4.97 9.74 -21.69
N LEU A 98 4.56 8.50 -22.00
CA LEU A 98 3.32 8.23 -22.72
C LEU A 98 2.07 8.56 -21.89
N LEU A 99 2.18 8.48 -20.56
CA LEU A 99 1.12 8.83 -19.60
C LEU A 99 1.00 10.35 -19.34
N GLY A 100 1.94 11.16 -19.87
CA GLY A 100 2.18 12.53 -19.39
C GLY A 100 2.54 13.60 -20.43
N GLN A 101 2.09 13.51 -21.69
CA GLN A 101 1.97 14.74 -22.52
C GLN A 101 0.78 15.59 -22.06
N ALA A 102 0.98 16.30 -20.93
CA ALA A 102 0.36 17.59 -20.65
C ALA A 102 1.23 18.34 -19.62
N GLN A 103 1.85 19.42 -20.11
CA GLN A 103 2.59 20.47 -19.42
C GLN A 103 3.97 20.16 -18.82
N GLN A 104 4.96 20.51 -19.63
CA GLN A 104 6.23 21.05 -19.17
C GLN A 104 6.00 22.19 -18.17
N VAL A 105 6.63 22.10 -17.00
CA VAL A 105 7.06 23.28 -16.25
C VAL A 105 8.56 23.13 -16.03
N GLN A 106 9.26 24.18 -16.45
CA GLN A 106 10.71 24.33 -16.42
C GLN A 106 11.31 24.07 -15.04
N ALA A 107 12.50 23.47 -15.07
CA ALA A 107 13.37 23.18 -13.95
C ALA A 107 13.51 24.37 -13.00
N HIS A 108 12.85 24.27 -11.84
CA HIS A 108 13.48 24.62 -10.59
C HIS A 108 13.86 23.30 -9.96
N GLN A 109 15.16 23.10 -9.68
CA GLN A 109 15.61 22.06 -8.77
C GLN A 109 15.07 22.40 -7.37
N VAL A 110 13.80 22.10 -7.15
CA VAL A 110 13.29 21.84 -5.81
C VAL A 110 13.67 20.40 -5.57
N ALA A 111 14.54 20.15 -4.60
CA ALA A 111 14.77 18.80 -4.10
C ALA A 111 13.40 18.20 -3.78
N ILE A 112 12.96 17.24 -4.59
CA ILE A 112 11.68 16.54 -4.39
C ILE A 112 11.84 15.79 -3.07
N PRO A 113 11.09 16.10 -2.01
CA PRO A 113 11.02 15.19 -0.88
C PRO A 113 10.36 13.92 -1.45
N GLN A 114 11.08 12.79 -1.47
CA GLN A 114 10.42 11.49 -1.60
C GLN A 114 9.32 11.47 -0.54
N ASP A 115 8.07 11.47 -0.98
CA ASP A 115 6.91 11.64 -0.11
C ASP A 115 7.06 10.69 1.09
N LEU A 116 7.01 11.26 2.29
CA LEU A 116 7.24 10.56 3.57
C LEU A 116 6.15 9.51 3.90
N TRP A 117 5.27 9.27 2.93
CA TRP A 117 3.98 8.62 2.95
C TRP A 117 3.71 7.89 1.63
N ASN A 118 4.56 6.93 1.26
CA ASN A 118 4.25 6.06 0.12
C ASN A 118 3.65 4.73 0.60
N ALA A 119 2.69 4.23 -0.17
CA ALA A 119 2.15 2.89 0.00
C ALA A 119 3.28 1.85 0.00
N ASP A 120 4.39 2.11 -0.70
CA ASP A 120 5.57 1.24 -0.73
C ASP A 120 6.20 1.05 0.66
N ARG A 121 6.31 2.10 1.48
CA ARG A 121 6.83 1.98 2.84
C ARG A 121 5.90 1.17 3.73
N LEU A 122 4.59 1.30 3.56
CA LEU A 122 3.64 0.43 4.27
C LEU A 122 3.81 -1.02 3.79
N THR A 123 3.89 -1.24 2.48
CA THR A 123 4.10 -2.55 1.88
C THR A 123 5.38 -3.21 2.40
N GLU A 124 6.51 -2.48 2.43
CA GLU A 124 7.79 -2.98 2.97
C GLU A 124 7.66 -3.43 4.43
N TYR A 125 7.00 -2.62 5.28
CA TYR A 125 6.76 -3.02 6.67
C TYR A 125 5.84 -4.24 6.77
N LEU A 126 4.81 -4.35 5.93
CA LEU A 126 3.89 -5.49 5.93
C LEU A 126 4.56 -6.77 5.44
N GLU A 127 5.37 -6.70 4.38
CA GLU A 127 6.18 -7.82 3.89
C GLU A 127 7.18 -8.28 4.95
N GLY A 128 7.85 -7.33 5.62
CA GLY A 128 8.72 -7.64 6.76
C GLY A 128 7.99 -8.35 7.89
N MET A 129 6.78 -7.89 8.25
CA MET A 129 5.95 -8.53 9.26
C MET A 129 5.50 -9.93 8.84
N ASP A 130 5.10 -10.13 7.59
CA ASP A 130 4.64 -11.41 7.04
C ASP A 130 5.77 -12.44 7.00
N ASN A 131 6.97 -12.01 6.60
CA ASN A 131 8.17 -12.85 6.62
C ASN A 131 8.51 -13.27 8.05
N ALA A 132 8.52 -12.32 9.00
CA ALA A 132 8.78 -12.60 10.41
C ALA A 132 7.75 -13.59 11.01
N ILE A 133 6.47 -13.43 10.68
CA ILE A 133 5.41 -14.37 11.10
C ILE A 133 5.65 -15.77 10.51
N THR A 134 6.08 -15.85 9.25
CA THR A 134 6.35 -17.12 8.57
C THR A 134 7.53 -17.86 9.18
N GLU A 135 8.55 -17.13 9.61
CA GLU A 135 9.75 -17.66 10.28
C GLU A 135 9.54 -17.97 11.77
N GLY A 136 8.38 -17.60 12.34
CA GLY A 136 8.10 -17.76 13.77
C GLY A 136 8.71 -16.68 14.66
N ASN A 137 9.21 -15.59 14.07
CA ASN A 137 9.82 -14.45 14.74
C ASN A 137 8.77 -13.42 15.19
N TYR A 138 7.87 -13.82 16.09
CA TYR A 138 6.68 -13.03 16.44
C TYR A 138 7.01 -11.72 17.17
N GLU A 139 8.00 -11.70 18.05
CA GLU A 139 8.48 -10.52 18.77
C GLU A 139 9.07 -9.48 17.80
N TYR A 140 9.73 -9.96 16.75
CA TYR A 140 10.23 -9.11 15.68
C TYR A 140 9.07 -8.49 14.88
N THR A 141 7.99 -9.24 14.62
CA THR A 141 6.75 -8.69 14.05
C THR A 141 6.20 -7.55 14.91
N LEU A 142 6.20 -7.68 16.25
CA LEU A 142 5.72 -6.62 17.15
C LEU A 142 6.59 -5.36 17.07
N THR A 143 7.91 -5.55 16.95
CA THR A 143 8.87 -4.46 16.77
C THR A 143 8.66 -3.74 15.44
N LEU A 144 8.41 -4.47 14.35
CA LEU A 144 8.09 -3.92 13.04
C LEU A 144 6.75 -3.17 13.06
N ALA A 145 5.73 -3.71 13.72
CA ALA A 145 4.42 -3.07 13.89
C ALA A 145 4.55 -1.71 14.62
N TYR A 146 5.31 -1.66 15.71
CA TYR A 146 5.61 -0.43 16.43
C TYR A 146 6.35 0.58 15.52
N THR A 147 7.41 0.14 14.87
CA THR A 147 8.26 0.98 14.02
C THR A 147 7.48 1.57 12.85
N CYS A 148 6.59 0.76 12.25
CA CYS A 148 5.69 1.17 11.19
C CYS A 148 4.78 2.32 11.64
N LEU A 149 4.03 2.13 12.74
CA LEU A 149 3.17 3.19 13.30
C LEU A 149 3.97 4.43 13.66
N GLU A 150 5.18 4.27 14.22
CA GLU A 150 6.00 5.40 14.64
C GLU A 150 6.43 6.26 13.44
N GLY A 151 6.88 5.62 12.36
CA GLY A 151 7.26 6.30 11.14
C GLY A 151 6.11 7.07 10.50
N PHE A 152 4.92 6.47 10.45
CA PHE A 152 3.73 7.11 9.90
C PHE A 152 3.19 8.21 10.82
N TYR A 153 3.15 8.01 12.13
CA TYR A 153 2.63 9.02 13.07
C TYR A 153 3.52 10.26 13.13
N LYS A 154 4.84 10.08 13.17
CA LYS A 154 5.80 11.20 13.09
C LYS A 154 5.63 11.99 11.79
N SER A 155 5.39 11.29 10.68
CA SER A 155 5.15 11.93 9.38
C SER A 155 3.83 12.71 9.38
N PHE A 156 2.77 12.17 9.97
CA PHE A 156 1.45 12.83 10.09
C PHE A 156 1.51 14.08 10.91
N ILE A 157 2.15 14.00 12.06
CA ILE A 157 2.26 15.13 12.97
C ILE A 157 3.08 16.23 12.32
N ARG A 158 4.22 15.91 11.69
CA ARG A 158 5.03 16.91 11.01
C ARG A 158 4.24 17.65 9.93
N GLU A 159 3.37 16.95 9.20
CA GLU A 159 2.65 17.53 8.06
C GLU A 159 1.35 18.23 8.45
N LYS A 160 0.48 17.55 9.23
CA LYS A 160 -0.89 18.01 9.52
C LYS A 160 -1.01 18.69 10.88
N ILE A 161 -0.11 18.40 11.82
CA ILE A 161 -0.17 18.90 13.21
C ILE A 161 1.21 19.41 13.67
N PRO A 162 1.87 20.33 12.93
CA PRO A 162 3.27 20.71 13.18
C PRO A 162 3.51 21.27 14.59
N ALA A 163 2.48 21.82 15.24
CA ALA A 163 2.53 22.25 16.64
C ALA A 163 2.85 21.11 17.64
N GLN A 164 2.69 19.85 17.23
CA GLN A 164 2.91 18.66 18.06
C GLN A 164 4.16 17.87 17.65
N ILE A 165 5.04 18.42 16.80
CA ILE A 165 6.22 17.72 16.25
C ILE A 165 7.22 17.20 17.31
N ALA A 166 7.18 17.76 18.52
CA ALA A 166 8.04 17.34 19.63
C ALA A 166 7.62 16.00 20.27
N LEU A 167 6.46 15.45 19.90
CA LEU A 167 6.00 14.15 20.42
C LEU A 167 6.86 13.00 19.86
N THR A 168 7.33 12.15 20.76
CA THR A 168 8.14 10.96 20.42
C THR A 168 7.42 9.65 20.65
N GLU A 169 6.47 9.61 21.59
CA GLU A 169 5.77 8.39 22.02
C GLU A 169 4.50 8.13 21.20
N LEU A 170 4.27 6.88 20.80
CA LEU A 170 3.10 6.49 19.99
C LEU A 170 1.75 6.85 20.62
N THR A 171 1.59 6.60 21.92
CA THR A 171 0.31 6.86 22.63
C THR A 171 -0.14 8.32 22.52
N PRO A 172 0.65 9.34 22.93
CA PRO A 172 0.24 10.73 22.77
C PRO A 172 0.12 11.16 21.30
N MET A 173 0.94 10.61 20.39
CA MET A 173 0.80 10.87 18.96
C MET A 173 -0.57 10.40 18.43
N SER A 174 -1.01 9.19 18.79
CA SER A 174 -2.29 8.62 18.38
C SER A 174 -3.48 9.51 18.79
N VAL A 175 -3.40 10.14 19.97
CA VAL A 175 -4.45 11.02 20.50
C VAL A 175 -4.54 12.29 19.66
N GLN A 176 -3.40 12.90 19.32
CA GLN A 176 -3.38 14.10 18.49
C GLN A 176 -3.91 13.83 17.08
N ILE A 177 -3.50 12.72 16.46
CA ILE A 177 -3.97 12.29 15.13
C ILE A 177 -5.48 12.06 15.16
N ARG A 178 -6.00 11.32 16.14
CA ARG A 178 -7.44 11.10 16.31
C ARG A 178 -8.21 12.41 16.46
N ASN A 179 -7.72 13.32 17.29
CA ASN A 179 -8.37 14.61 17.53
C ASN A 179 -8.37 15.48 16.26
N PHE A 180 -7.28 15.48 15.50
CA PHE A 180 -7.20 16.17 14.22
C PHE A 180 -8.27 15.66 13.23
N ILE A 181 -8.35 14.34 13.05
CA ILE A 181 -9.34 13.71 12.16
C ILE A 181 -10.77 14.07 12.59
N LYS A 182 -11.03 13.99 13.89
CA LYS A 182 -12.32 14.37 14.48
C LYS A 182 -12.70 15.82 14.17
N VAL A 183 -11.77 16.76 14.35
CA VAL A 183 -11.99 18.17 14.03
C VAL A 183 -12.26 18.36 12.54
N GLN A 184 -11.48 17.71 11.67
CA GLN A 184 -11.63 17.80 10.23
C GLN A 184 -13.00 17.25 9.76
N LEU A 185 -13.42 16.09 10.25
CA LEU A 185 -14.71 15.50 9.90
C LEU A 185 -15.88 16.38 10.35
N ASN A 186 -15.83 16.88 11.60
CA ASN A 186 -16.84 17.78 12.13
C ASN A 186 -16.93 19.09 11.32
N ALA A 187 -15.80 19.69 10.96
CA ALA A 187 -15.75 20.93 10.18
C ALA A 187 -16.37 20.75 8.78
N ASN A 188 -16.29 19.54 8.22
CA ASN A 188 -16.87 19.20 6.91
C ASN A 188 -18.28 18.61 7.00
N GLY A 189 -18.89 18.53 8.19
CA GLY A 189 -20.23 17.96 8.37
C GLY A 189 -20.32 16.46 8.04
N ILE A 190 -19.20 15.74 8.07
CA ILE A 190 -19.16 14.31 7.74
C ILE A 190 -19.48 13.52 9.01
N ALA A 191 -20.51 12.69 8.96
CA ALA A 191 -20.85 11.78 10.05
C ALA A 191 -19.86 10.61 10.11
N TYR A 192 -19.45 10.24 11.32
CA TYR A 192 -18.56 9.10 11.56
C TYR A 192 -18.91 8.40 12.87
N PRO A 193 -18.68 7.07 12.96
CA PRO A 193 -18.76 6.35 14.23
C PRO A 193 -17.55 6.67 15.12
N GLU A 194 -17.80 7.21 16.32
CA GLU A 194 -16.74 7.58 17.29
C GLU A 194 -15.82 6.39 17.65
N GLN A 195 -16.39 5.18 17.67
CA GLN A 195 -15.65 3.95 17.97
C GLN A 195 -14.54 3.69 16.94
N VAL A 196 -14.75 4.02 15.67
CA VAL A 196 -13.73 3.84 14.61
C VAL A 196 -12.54 4.75 14.86
N LEU A 197 -12.77 6.01 15.26
CA LEU A 197 -11.67 6.91 15.62
C LEU A 197 -10.98 6.48 16.93
N THR A 198 -11.73 5.91 17.86
CA THR A 198 -11.20 5.38 19.12
C THR A 198 -10.23 4.22 18.89
N LEU A 199 -10.47 3.39 17.87
CA LEU A 199 -9.58 2.27 17.51
C LEU A 199 -8.14 2.71 17.24
N ILE A 200 -7.91 3.94 16.73
CA ILE A 200 -6.57 4.50 16.51
C ILE A 200 -5.75 4.39 17.79
N SER A 201 -6.26 4.93 18.89
CA SER A 201 -5.56 4.95 20.18
C SER A 201 -5.55 3.57 20.85
N THR A 202 -6.66 2.82 20.75
CA THR A 202 -6.76 1.51 21.40
C THR A 202 -5.77 0.51 20.80
N VAL A 203 -5.70 0.40 19.47
CA VAL A 203 -4.75 -0.48 18.78
C VAL A 203 -3.32 0.01 19.01
N THR A 204 -3.07 1.32 18.95
CA THR A 204 -1.73 1.86 19.23
C THR A 204 -1.23 1.41 20.59
N ASN A 205 -2.07 1.54 21.62
CA ASN A 205 -1.73 1.07 22.97
C ASN A 205 -1.53 -0.46 23.00
N ALA A 206 -2.32 -1.24 22.26
CA ALA A 206 -2.12 -2.68 22.14
C ALA A 206 -0.75 -3.03 21.51
N VAL A 207 -0.33 -2.31 20.47
CA VAL A 207 1.01 -2.46 19.85
C VAL A 207 2.11 -2.09 20.85
N CYS A 208 1.98 -0.96 21.55
CA CYS A 208 2.95 -0.52 22.56
C CYS A 208 3.11 -1.55 23.68
N ASN A 209 1.98 -2.01 24.25
CA ASN A 209 1.99 -2.96 25.36
C ASN A 209 2.53 -4.31 24.90
N ALA A 210 2.07 -4.84 23.75
CA ALA A 210 2.57 -6.11 23.23
C ALA A 210 4.08 -6.06 22.98
N ARG A 211 4.60 -4.99 22.35
CA ARG A 211 6.06 -4.85 22.15
C ARG A 211 6.81 -4.83 23.48
N ASN A 212 6.31 -4.10 24.49
CA ASN A 212 6.98 -3.97 25.78
C ASN A 212 6.93 -5.28 26.59
N ASP A 213 5.74 -5.92 26.64
CA ASP A 213 5.46 -7.12 27.40
C ASP A 213 6.14 -8.37 26.84
N PHE A 214 6.51 -8.37 25.56
CA PHE A 214 7.22 -9.47 24.89
C PHE A 214 8.65 -9.11 24.46
N SER A 215 9.19 -7.96 24.89
CA SER A 215 10.61 -7.66 24.67
C SER A 215 11.48 -8.47 25.64
N ASP A 216 12.58 -9.06 25.14
CA ASP A 216 13.55 -9.86 25.90
C ASP A 216 14.07 -9.19 27.17
N SER A 217 13.95 -7.86 27.25
CA SER A 217 14.43 -7.05 28.37
C SER A 217 13.55 -7.07 29.62
N HIS A 218 12.28 -7.53 29.57
CA HIS A 218 11.32 -7.23 30.65
C HIS A 218 10.47 -8.38 31.21
N SER A 219 10.26 -9.53 30.53
CA SER A 219 9.20 -10.46 30.99
C SER A 219 9.50 -11.96 30.93
N GLY A 220 10.46 -12.42 30.12
CA GLY A 220 10.61 -13.86 29.84
C GLY A 220 9.40 -14.49 29.12
N ASN A 221 8.43 -13.67 28.69
CA ASN A 221 7.26 -14.08 27.94
C ASN A 221 7.56 -14.09 26.44
N ARG A 222 7.01 -15.06 25.73
CA ARG A 222 7.10 -15.15 24.26
C ARG A 222 5.82 -14.67 23.62
N ALA A 223 5.96 -13.91 22.53
CA ALA A 223 4.83 -13.56 21.70
C ALA A 223 4.33 -14.81 20.98
N GLU A 224 3.02 -14.87 20.74
CA GLU A 224 2.38 -15.96 20.02
C GLU A 224 1.93 -15.48 18.64
N LYS A 225 1.83 -16.43 17.69
CA LYS A 225 1.47 -16.15 16.30
C LYS A 225 0.20 -15.31 16.15
N TRP A 226 -0.81 -15.58 16.98
CA TRP A 226 -2.10 -14.89 16.88
C TRP A 226 -1.98 -13.39 17.20
N VAL A 227 -1.11 -13.01 18.14
CA VAL A 227 -0.87 -11.60 18.49
C VAL A 227 -0.15 -10.90 17.33
N ALA A 228 0.86 -11.55 16.76
CA ALA A 228 1.64 -11.01 15.66
C ALA A 228 0.78 -10.77 14.40
N VAL A 229 -0.04 -11.75 14.01
CA VAL A 229 -0.98 -11.63 12.88
C VAL A 229 -2.00 -10.52 13.15
N TYR A 230 -2.60 -10.51 14.35
CA TYR A 230 -3.59 -9.50 14.71
C TYR A 230 -3.02 -8.08 14.65
N LEU A 231 -1.84 -7.84 15.22
CA LEU A 231 -1.24 -6.52 15.22
C LEU A 231 -0.78 -6.07 13.84
N ARG A 232 -0.24 -6.98 13.00
CA ARG A 232 0.07 -6.71 11.60
C ARG A 232 -1.16 -6.19 10.84
N ASP A 233 -2.29 -6.87 10.96
CA ASP A 233 -3.52 -6.49 10.26
C ASP A 233 -4.09 -5.16 10.76
N ASN A 234 -4.06 -4.93 12.07
CA ASN A 234 -4.52 -3.68 12.65
C ASN A 234 -3.64 -2.48 12.26
N VAL A 235 -2.31 -2.66 12.19
CA VAL A 235 -1.40 -1.62 11.71
C VAL A 235 -1.73 -1.27 10.25
N ASN A 236 -1.91 -2.27 9.38
CA ASN A 236 -2.35 -2.05 8.00
C ASN A 236 -3.64 -1.23 7.93
N SER A 237 -4.67 -1.63 8.69
CA SER A 237 -5.96 -0.93 8.72
C SER A 237 -5.83 0.52 9.21
N ILE A 238 -5.06 0.77 10.27
CA ILE A 238 -4.86 2.13 10.78
C ILE A 238 -4.14 2.99 9.76
N VAL A 239 -3.01 2.53 9.22
CA VAL A 239 -2.24 3.35 8.28
C VAL A 239 -3.08 3.65 7.04
N LYS A 240 -3.75 2.65 6.46
CA LYS A 240 -4.67 2.88 5.33
C LYS A 240 -5.79 3.86 5.65
N MET A 241 -6.35 3.82 6.86
CA MET A 241 -7.34 4.81 7.28
C MET A 241 -6.73 6.21 7.32
N LEU A 242 -5.54 6.38 7.92
CA LEU A 242 -4.86 7.68 8.01
C LEU A 242 -4.55 8.27 6.63
N LEU A 243 -4.23 7.44 5.63
CA LEU A 243 -4.00 7.90 4.26
C LEU A 243 -5.21 8.62 3.63
N ASN A 244 -6.43 8.43 4.14
CA ASN A 244 -7.62 9.16 3.65
C ASN A 244 -7.70 10.61 4.17
N PHE A 245 -6.84 10.98 5.12
CA PHE A 245 -6.82 12.31 5.77
C PHE A 245 -5.55 13.10 5.46
N ILE A 246 -4.78 12.62 4.49
CA ILE A 246 -3.62 13.31 3.90
C ILE A 246 -4.09 14.11 2.71
#